data_AF-A0A9J6RI77-F1
#
_entry.id   AF-A0A9J6RI77-F1
#
_cell.length_a   1.000
_cell.length_b   1.000
_cell.length_c   1.000
_cell.angle_alpha   90.00
_cell.angle_beta   90.00
_cell.angle_gamma   90.00
#
_symmetry.space_group_name_H-M   'P 1'
#
loop_
_entity.id
_entity.type
_entity.pdbx_description
1 polymer ?
#
loop_
_entity_poly.entity_id
_entity_poly.type
_entity_poly.pdbx_seq_one_letter_code
_entity_poly.pdbx_strand_id
1 'polypeptide(L)' 'MLELEGQENDKRVSVQLMSTESAILAAASRIYAAYISNGSVEPGQEGAFMQAAIKQAAKMSVVVDDFIKAEDEL' A
#
# COMPACT_ATOMS: atom_id res chain seq x y z
N MET A 1 24.11 -37.81 10.64
CA MET A 1 24.11 -37.14 9.33
C MET A 1 22.66 -37.15 8.87
N LEU A 2 21.90 -36.11 9.23
CA LEU A 2 20.53 -35.95 8.73
C LEU A 2 20.65 -35.17 7.42
N GLU A 3 20.30 -35.83 6.32
CA GLU A 3 20.14 -35.21 5.01
C GLU A 3 18.91 -34.31 5.07
N LEU A 4 19.10 -33.01 4.85
CA LEU A 4 18.03 -32.03 4.71
C LEU A 4 17.44 -32.19 3.30
N GLU A 5 16.42 -33.04 3.19
CA GLU A 5 15.59 -33.15 1.99
C GLU A 5 14.81 -31.85 1.75
N GLY A 6 14.86 -31.38 0.50
CA GLY A 6 13.78 -30.60 -0.11
C GLY A 6 13.78 -29.10 0.15
N GLN A 7 14.69 -28.35 -0.49
CA GLN A 7 14.35 -26.98 -0.88
C GLN A 7 13.43 -27.03 -2.10
N GLU A 8 12.12 -27.24 -1.87
CA GLU A 8 11.12 -26.88 -2.86
C GLU A 8 11.24 -25.38 -3.13
N ASN A 9 11.65 -25.01 -4.35
CA ASN A 9 11.60 -23.63 -4.81
C ASN A 9 10.14 -23.18 -4.82
N ASP A 10 9.74 -22.39 -3.82
CA ASP A 10 8.43 -21.75 -3.76
C ASP A 10 8.27 -20.85 -5.00
N LYS A 11 7.45 -21.29 -5.96
CA LYS A 11 7.22 -20.60 -7.25
C LYS A 11 6.24 -19.43 -7.12
N ARG A 12 5.84 -19.01 -5.91
CA ARG A 12 4.98 -17.85 -5.71
C ARG A 12 5.70 -16.60 -6.20
N VAL A 13 5.05 -15.89 -7.14
CA VAL A 13 5.51 -14.59 -7.61
C VAL A 13 5.36 -13.60 -6.45
N SER A 14 6.45 -13.34 -5.73
CA SER A 14 6.50 -12.27 -4.74
C SER A 14 6.77 -10.95 -5.44
N VAL A 15 5.86 -9.99 -5.32
CA VAL A 15 6.14 -8.61 -5.71
C VAL A 15 7.01 -7.99 -4.61
N GLN A 16 8.22 -7.57 -4.96
CA GLN A 16 9.07 -6.78 -4.06
C GLN A 16 8.72 -5.31 -4.23
N LEU A 17 8.28 -4.68 -3.15
CA LEU A 17 8.00 -3.25 -3.09
C LEU A 17 9.12 -2.56 -2.34
N MET A 18 9.46 -1.34 -2.77
CA MET A 18 10.32 -0.46 -1.98
C MET A 18 9.62 -0.06 -0.67
N SER A 19 10.38 0.45 0.29
CA SER A 19 9.84 0.87 1.60
C SER A 19 8.75 1.95 1.45
N THR A 20 8.97 2.93 0.57
CA THR A 20 8.02 4.00 0.25
C THR A 20 6.76 3.47 -0.42
N GLU A 21 6.90 2.58 -1.39
CA GLU A 21 5.77 1.93 -2.08
C GLU A 21 4.93 1.10 -1.10
N SER A 22 5.59 0.38 -0.19
CA SER A 22 4.92 -0.41 0.86
C SER A 22 4.14 0.47 1.82
N ALA A 23 4.71 1.61 2.23
CA ALA A 23 4.04 2.57 3.10
C ALA A 23 2.80 3.19 2.43
N ILE A 24 2.92 3.60 1.17
CA ILE A 24 1.81 4.14 0.39
C ILE A 24 0.73 3.06 0.21
N LEU A 25 1.09 1.83 -0.15
CA LEU A 25 0.14 0.74 -0.31
C LEU A 25 -0.60 0.43 0.99
N ALA A 26 0.10 0.41 2.13
CA ALA A 26 -0.52 0.21 3.44
C ALA A 26 -1.49 1.34 3.83
N ALA A 27 -1.20 2.58 3.46
CA ALA A 27 -2.14 3.69 3.66
C ALA A 27 -3.35 3.57 2.71
N ALA A 28 -3.10 3.32 1.43
CA ALA A 28 -4.13 3.15 0.41
C ALA A 28 -5.08 2.00 0.73
N SER A 29 -4.58 0.88 1.25
CA SER A 29 -5.40 -0.27 1.64
C SER A 29 -6.41 0.08 2.74
N ARG A 30 -6.03 0.94 3.70
CA ARG A 30 -6.93 1.42 4.76
C ARG A 30 -8.00 2.35 4.21
N ILE A 31 -7.63 3.26 3.31
CA ILE A 31 -8.59 4.16 2.64
C ILE A 31 -9.59 3.35 1.81
N TYR A 32 -9.10 2.38 1.04
CA TYR A 32 -9.97 1.53 0.23
C TYR A 32 -10.89 0.64 1.09
N ALA A 33 -10.38 0.09 2.20
CA ALA A 33 -11.21 -0.63 3.16
C ALA A 33 -12.33 0.25 3.74
N ALA A 34 -12.08 1.55 3.95
CA ALA A 34 -13.11 2.50 4.37
C ALA A 34 -14.18 2.71 3.28
N TYR A 35 -13.79 2.78 2.00
CA TYR A 35 -14.75 2.82 0.88
C TYR A 35 -15.61 1.57 0.76
N ILE A 36 -15.06 0.39 1.06
CA ILE A 36 -15.86 -0.82 1.10
C ILE A 36 -16.81 -0.77 2.30
N SER A 37 -16.30 -0.42 3.48
CA SER A 37 -17.07 -0.43 4.74
C SER A 37 -18.23 0.56 4.76
N ASN A 38 -18.11 1.68 4.03
CA ASN A 38 -19.17 2.68 3.93
C ASN A 38 -20.15 2.43 2.76
N GLY A 39 -19.97 1.35 2.00
CA GLY A 39 -20.84 1.00 0.86
C GLY A 39 -20.61 1.85 -0.40
N SER A 40 -19.46 2.51 -0.56
CA SER A 40 -19.17 3.31 -1.77
C SER A 40 -18.75 2.48 -2.97
N VAL A 41 -18.27 1.24 -2.76
CA VAL A 41 -17.72 0.39 -3.82
C VAL A 41 -18.78 -0.59 -4.31
N GLU A 42 -19.35 -0.30 -5.48
CA GLU A 42 -20.23 -1.23 -6.20
C GLU A 42 -19.43 -2.21 -7.09
N PRO A 43 -20.00 -3.37 -7.45
CA PRO A 43 -19.39 -4.31 -8.38
C PRO A 43 -19.00 -3.64 -9.70
N GLY A 44 -17.75 -3.81 -10.12
CA GLY A 44 -17.19 -3.19 -11.33
C GLY A 44 -16.58 -1.79 -11.11
N GLN A 45 -16.70 -1.22 -9.91
CA GLN A 45 -16.07 0.07 -9.56
C GLN A 45 -14.78 -0.08 -8.73
N GLU A 46 -14.37 -1.31 -8.41
CA GLU A 46 -13.25 -1.61 -7.52
C GLU A 46 -11.98 -0.91 -7.98
N GLY A 47 -11.64 -1.02 -9.27
CA GLY A 47 -10.44 -0.41 -9.84
C GLY A 47 -10.40 1.12 -9.70
N ALA A 48 -11.55 1.79 -9.88
CA ALA A 48 -11.64 3.24 -9.76
C ALA A 48 -11.41 3.70 -8.31
N PHE A 49 -12.00 3.01 -7.34
CA PHE A 49 -11.84 3.32 -5.92
C PHE A 49 -10.47 2.93 -5.38
N MET A 50 -9.86 1.83 -5.86
CA MET A 50 -8.46 1.51 -5.57
C MET A 50 -7.54 2.62 -6.06
N GLN A 51 -7.72 3.09 -7.31
CA GLN A 51 -6.93 4.18 -7.85
C GLN A 51 -7.13 5.49 -7.06
N ALA A 52 -8.36 5.79 -6.66
CA ALA A 52 -8.66 6.95 -5.82
C ALA A 52 -7.96 6.87 -4.46
N ALA A 53 -8.00 5.71 -3.80
CA ALA A 53 -7.34 5.47 -2.52
C ALA A 53 -5.81 5.65 -2.62
N ILE A 54 -5.19 5.11 -3.67
CA ILE A 54 -3.74 5.27 -3.91
C ILE A 54 -3.37 6.74 -4.10
N LYS A 55 -4.13 7.48 -4.93
CA LYS A 55 -3.90 8.92 -5.16
C LYS A 55 -4.01 9.73 -3.86
N GLN A 56 -4.97 9.39 -3.00
CA GLN A 56 -5.14 10.07 -1.72
C GLN A 56 -4.01 9.75 -0.75
N ALA A 57 -3.58 8.49 -0.66
CA ALA A 57 -2.42 8.10 0.15
C ALA A 57 -1.16 8.85 -0.30
N ALA A 58 -0.91 8.94 -1.61
CA ALA A 58 0.21 9.70 -2.16
C ALA A 58 0.12 11.21 -1.86
N LYS A 59 -1.09 11.79 -1.92
CA LYS A 59 -1.29 13.19 -1.53
C LYS A 59 -1.01 13.42 -0.05
N MET A 60 -1.44 12.50 0.81
CA MET A 60 -1.16 12.57 2.25
C MET A 60 0.34 12.48 2.52
N SER A 61 1.07 11.61 1.83
CA SER A 61 2.53 11.50 2.03
C SER A 61 3.26 12.79 1.66
N VAL A 62 2.84 13.50 0.60
CA VAL A 62 3.42 14.81 0.24
C VAL A 62 3.17 15.84 1.34
N VAL A 63 1.94 15.92 1.86
CA VAL A 63 1.60 16.87 2.94
C VAL A 63 2.43 16.58 4.21
N VAL A 64 2.64 15.31 4.54
CA VAL A 64 3.49 14.93 5.69
C VAL A 64 4.95 15.32 5.46
N ASP A 65 5.48 15.07 4.26
CA ASP A 65 6.85 15.43 3.88
C ASP A 65 7.06 16.96 3.94
N ASP A 66 6.12 17.74 3.41
CA ASP A 66 6.14 19.21 3.48
C ASP A 66 6.07 19.71 4.93
N PHE A 67 5.21 19.10 5.75
CA PHE A 67 5.06 19.46 7.17
C PHE A 67 6.34 19.21 7.96
N ILE A 68 6.97 18.03 7.80
CA ILE A 68 8.21 17.69 8.50
C ILE A 68 9.34 18.64 8.09
N LYS A 69 9.49 18.93 6.79
CA LYS A 69 10.51 19.88 6.32
C LYS A 69 10.33 21.28 6.89
N ALA A 70 9.09 21.75 6.98
CA ALA A 70 8.79 23.05 7.58
C ALA A 70 9.11 23.11 9.07
N GLU A 71 9.00 21.99 9.80
CA GLU A 71 9.41 21.92 11.21
C GLU A 71 10.94 21.91 11.39
N ASP A 72 11.69 21.29 10.48
CA ASP A 72 13.16 21.25 10.50
C ASP A 72 13.83 22.57 10.02
N GLU A 73 13.05 23.53 9.49
CA GLU A 73 13.52 24.86 9.07
C GLU A 73 13.41 25.95 10.17
N LEU A 74 12.93 25.62 11.37
CA LEU A 74 12.79 26.52 12.54
C LEU A 74 13.93 26.36 13.57
#